data_AF-A0A0B2RJN5-F1
#
_entry.id   AF-A0A0B2RJN5-F1
#
_cell.length_a   1.000
_cell.length_b   1.000
_cell.length_c   1.000
_cell.angle_alpha   90.00
_cell.angle_beta   90.00
_cell.angle_gamma   90.00
#
_symmetry.space_group_name_H-M   'P 1'
#
loop_
_entity.id
_entity.type
_entity.pdbx_description
1 polymer ?
#
loop_
_entity_poly.entity_id
_entity_poly.type
_entity_poly.pdbx_seq_one_letter_code
_entity_poly.pdbx_strand_id
1 'polypeptide(L)'
;MSTRRWPRHVTVRGRKRRAKVCLANNNAVKVRPSLQKKLRELQGAVPGSEGMDMHTLFQSIEQYILQLEAKVTVLRCLSNLYGV
;
A
#
# COMPACT_ATOMS: atom_id res chain seq x y z
N MET A 1 67.85 -34.34 -11.41
CA MET A 1 66.58 -34.81 -10.78
C MET A 1 65.78 -33.59 -10.37
N SER A 2 64.66 -33.33 -11.04
CA SER A 2 63.78 -32.19 -10.80
C SER A 2 62.73 -32.55 -9.74
N THR A 3 62.56 -31.73 -8.70
CA THR A 3 61.42 -31.83 -7.79
C THR A 3 60.66 -30.52 -7.77
N ARG A 4 59.46 -30.59 -8.34
CA ARG A 4 58.42 -29.55 -8.32
C ARG A 4 57.96 -29.30 -6.89
N ARG A 5 57.86 -28.05 -6.45
CA ARG A 5 57.04 -27.66 -5.29
C ARG A 5 56.21 -26.42 -5.62
N TRP A 6 54.90 -26.59 -5.47
CA TRP A 6 53.85 -25.64 -5.82
C TRP A 6 53.83 -24.43 -4.87
N PRO A 7 53.43 -23.24 -5.35
CA PRO A 7 53.18 -22.08 -4.50
C PRO A 7 51.94 -22.31 -3.63
N ARG A 8 52.11 -22.14 -2.31
CA ARG A 8 51.01 -22.11 -1.36
C ARG A 8 50.38 -20.72 -1.34
N HIS A 9 49.11 -20.69 -0.92
CA HIS A 9 48.34 -19.54 -0.44
C HIS A 9 47.46 -18.82 -1.48
N VAL A 10 46.33 -19.45 -1.84
CA VAL A 10 45.14 -18.73 -2.31
C VAL A 10 44.43 -18.17 -1.07
N THR A 11 44.58 -16.88 -0.79
CA THR A 11 43.76 -16.18 0.21
C THR A 11 42.34 -16.00 -0.32
N VAL A 12 41.44 -16.92 0.04
CA VAL A 12 40.00 -16.75 -0.21
C VAL A 12 39.48 -15.69 0.76
N ARG A 13 39.28 -14.47 0.26
CA ARG A 13 38.69 -13.34 0.99
C ARG A 13 37.19 -13.59 1.21
N GLY A 14 36.87 -14.44 2.19
CA GLY A 14 35.50 -14.74 2.61
C GLY A 14 34.86 -13.53 3.31
N ARG A 15 34.03 -12.78 2.59
CA ARG A 15 33.24 -11.66 3.12
C ARG A 15 32.15 -12.19 4.05
N LYS A 16 32.41 -12.26 5.37
CA LYS A 16 31.40 -12.61 6.38
C LYS A 16 30.28 -11.54 6.37
N ARG A 17 29.16 -11.83 5.68
CA ARG A 17 27.94 -11.01 5.76
C ARG A 17 27.40 -11.12 7.19
N ARG A 18 27.40 -10.01 7.93
CA ARG A 18 26.70 -9.93 9.22
C ARG A 18 25.21 -10.05 8.93
N ALA A 19 24.59 -11.16 9.32
CA ALA A 19 23.15 -11.28 9.32
C ALA A 19 22.59 -10.27 10.33
N LYS A 20 21.92 -9.22 9.84
CA LYS A 20 21.09 -8.37 10.69
C LYS A 20 19.90 -9.21 11.11
N VAL A 21 19.92 -9.70 12.35
CA VAL A 21 18.74 -10.26 12.99
C VAL A 21 17.85 -9.08 13.32
N CYS A 22 16.86 -8.82 12.47
CA CYS A 22 15.79 -7.89 12.80
C CYS A 22 14.88 -8.59 13.82
N LEU A 23 14.96 -8.17 15.08
CA LEU A 23 13.97 -8.52 16.11
C LEU A 23 12.60 -8.00 15.63
N ALA A 24 11.74 -8.90 15.19
CA ALA A 24 10.37 -8.57 14.84
C ALA A 24 9.63 -8.18 16.14
N ASN A 25 9.35 -6.89 16.29
CA ASN A 25 8.51 -6.37 17.35
C ASN A 25 7.08 -6.90 17.16
N ASN A 26 6.64 -7.82 18.02
CA ASN A 26 5.36 -8.53 17.91
C ASN A 26 4.15 -7.70 18.39
N ASN A 27 4.33 -6.42 18.72
CA ASN A 27 3.27 -5.59 19.31
C ASN A 27 2.54 -4.68 18.33
N ALA A 28 2.91 -4.66 17.05
CA ALA A 28 2.08 -4.03 16.04
C ALA A 28 0.94 -4.99 15.69
N VAL A 29 -0.29 -4.67 16.10
CA VAL A 29 -1.52 -5.27 15.55
C VAL A 29 -1.34 -5.26 14.03
N LYS A 30 -1.04 -6.43 13.46
CA LYS A 30 -0.80 -6.59 12.02
C LYS A 30 -2.15 -6.37 11.35
N VAL A 31 -2.49 -5.10 11.07
CA VAL A 31 -3.52 -4.77 10.10
C VAL A 31 -3.14 -5.57 8.86
N ARG A 32 -4.00 -6.50 8.48
CA ARG A 32 -3.73 -7.39 7.36
C ARG A 32 -3.36 -6.49 6.17
N PRO A 33 -2.23 -6.71 5.48
CA PRO A 33 -1.76 -5.81 4.42
C PRO A 33 -2.81 -5.62 3.31
N SER A 34 -3.73 -6.57 3.16
CA SER A 34 -4.90 -6.46 2.27
C SER A 34 -5.90 -5.38 2.69
N LEU A 35 -6.16 -5.19 3.99
CA LEU A 35 -7.10 -4.18 4.49
C LEU A 35 -6.53 -2.77 4.30
N GLN A 36 -5.25 -2.58 4.60
CA GLN A 36 -4.57 -1.31 4.39
C GLN A 36 -4.53 -0.93 2.90
N LYS A 37 -4.33 -1.91 2.01
CA LYS A 37 -4.39 -1.69 0.56
C LYS A 37 -5.78 -1.20 0.13
N LYS A 38 -6.85 -1.87 0.58
CA LYS A 38 -8.23 -1.45 0.29
C LYS A 38 -8.57 -0.06 0.82
N LEU A 39 -8.08 0.29 2.02
CA LEU A 39 -8.28 1.63 2.58
C LEU A 39 -7.57 2.71 1.75
N ARG A 40 -6.35 2.43 1.27
CA ARG A 40 -5.63 3.35 0.38
C ARG A 40 -6.32 3.51 -0.97
N GLU A 41 -6.84 2.42 -1.55
CA GLU A 41 -7.65 2.48 -2.76
C GLU A 41 -8.92 3.32 -2.54
N LEU A 42 -9.57 3.17 -1.38
CA LEU A 42 -10.74 3.94 -1.00
C LEU A 42 -10.45 5.44 -0.84
N GLN A 43 -9.32 5.79 -0.23
CA GLN A 43 -8.83 7.19 -0.19
C GLN A 43 -8.65 7.75 -1.61
N GLY A 44 -8.06 6.96 -2.53
CA GLY A 44 -7.88 7.40 -3.92
C GLY A 44 -9.19 7.64 -4.68
N ALA A 45 -10.29 7.00 -4.29
CA ALA A 45 -11.59 7.13 -4.95
C ALA A 45 -12.38 8.37 -4.51
N VAL A 46 -12.08 8.92 -3.33
CA VAL A 46 -12.78 10.09 -2.78
C VAL A 46 -11.94 11.34 -3.04
N PRO A 47 -12.42 12.29 -3.86
CA PRO A 47 -11.69 13.50 -4.18
C PRO A 47 -11.44 14.33 -2.91
N GLY A 48 -10.20 14.79 -2.72
CA GLY A 48 -9.81 15.63 -1.59
C GLY A 48 -9.56 14.89 -0.27
N SER A 49 -9.58 13.55 -0.27
CA SER A 49 -9.37 12.75 0.96
C SER A 49 -7.90 12.45 1.29
N GLU A 50 -6.96 13.02 0.52
CA GLU A 50 -5.53 12.83 0.71
C GLU A 50 -5.07 13.36 2.08
N GLY A 51 -4.53 12.47 2.92
CA GLY A 51 -4.00 12.83 4.24
C GLY A 51 -5.04 13.00 5.34
N MET A 52 -6.32 12.70 5.08
CA MET A 52 -7.37 12.70 6.11
C MET A 52 -7.18 11.54 7.10
N ASP A 53 -7.52 11.79 8.37
CA ASP A 53 -7.63 10.75 9.38
C ASP A 53 -8.75 9.75 9.02
N MET A 54 -8.61 8.49 9.44
CA MET A 54 -9.56 7.43 9.08
C MET A 54 -11.00 7.73 9.52
N HIS A 55 -11.20 8.35 10.68
CA HIS A 55 -12.56 8.70 11.12
C HIS A 55 -13.18 9.78 10.22
N THR A 56 -12.39 10.80 9.86
CA THR A 56 -12.83 11.86 8.96
C THR A 56 -13.03 11.36 7.53
N LEU A 57 -12.23 10.37 7.10
CA LEU A 57 -12.36 9.72 5.80
C LEU A 57 -13.72 9.03 5.66
N PHE A 58 -14.14 8.23 6.64
CA PHE A 58 -15.44 7.54 6.59
C PHE A 58 -16.61 8.53 6.54
N GLN A 59 -16.56 9.62 7.30
CA GLN A 59 -17.57 10.67 7.22
C GLN A 59 -17.59 11.34 5.84
N SER A 60 -16.42 11.61 5.26
CA SER A 60 -16.33 12.20 3.93
C SER A 60 -16.86 11.25 2.84
N ILE A 61 -16.64 9.94 3.00
CA ILE A 61 -17.18 8.91 2.10
C ILE A 61 -18.70 8.91 2.15
N GLU A 62 -19.29 8.91 3.35
CA GLU A 62 -20.74 8.93 3.54
C GLU A 62 -21.37 10.15 2.83
N GLN A 63 -20.80 11.33 3.06
CA GLN A 63 -21.26 12.56 2.42
C GLN A 63 -21.10 12.49 0.89
N TYR A 64 -20.00 11.94 0.40
CA TYR A 64 -19.74 11.82 -1.03
C TYR A 64 -20.72 10.87 -1.73
N ILE A 65 -21.07 9.75 -1.09
CA ILE A 65 -22.09 8.81 -1.59
C ILE A 65 -23.44 9.53 -1.70
N LEU A 66 -23.88 10.22 -0.65
CA LEU A 66 -25.15 10.96 -0.66
C LEU A 66 -25.19 12.04 -1.76
N GLN A 67 -24.08 12.76 -1.96
CA GLN A 67 -23.97 13.74 -3.04
C GLN A 67 -24.07 13.10 -4.43
N LEU A 68 -23.43 11.94 -4.63
CA LEU A 68 -23.51 11.22 -5.90
C LEU A 68 -24.93 10.72 -6.17
N GLU A 69 -25.60 10.15 -5.17
CA GLU A 69 -27.00 9.71 -5.29
C GLU A 69 -27.94 10.86 -5.67
N ALA A 70 -27.78 12.02 -5.01
CA ALA A 70 -28.55 13.21 -5.33
C ALA A 70 -28.30 13.68 -6.77
N LYS A 71 -27.04 13.75 -7.21
CA LYS A 71 -26.69 14.12 -8.60
C LYS A 71 -27.28 13.15 -9.62
N VAL A 72 -27.17 11.84 -9.37
CA VAL A 72 -27.74 10.80 -10.25
C VAL A 72 -29.27 10.93 -10.30
N THR A 73 -29.91 11.22 -9.17
CA THR A 73 -31.36 11.42 -9.10
C THR A 73 -31.79 12.62 -9.94
N VAL A 74 -31.13 13.76 -9.79
CA VAL A 74 -31.39 14.95 -10.60
C VAL A 74 -31.18 14.65 -12.09
N LEU A 75 -30.08 14.01 -12.46
CA LEU A 75 -29.80 13.65 -13.86
C LEU A 75 -30.85 12.71 -14.43
N ARG A 76 -31.34 11.73 -13.65
CA ARG A 76 -32.43 10.85 -14.06
C ARG A 76 -33.74 11.62 -14.25
N CYS A 77 -34.08 12.53 -13.35
CA CYS A 77 -35.25 13.39 -13.49
C CYS A 77 -35.18 14.24 -14.76
N LEU A 78 -34.00 14.81 -15.06
CA LEU A 78 -33.77 15.57 -16.28
C LEU A 78 -33.85 14.68 -17.53
N SER A 79 -33.22 13.50 -17.54
CA SER A 79 -33.32 12.54 -18.66
C SER A 79 -34.77 12.18 -18.95
N ASN A 80 -35.54 11.87 -17.90
CA ASN A 80 -36.96 11.55 -18.01
C ASN A 80 -37.78 12.74 -18.54
N LEU A 81 -37.42 13.97 -18.17
CA LEU A 81 -38.10 15.18 -18.65
C LEU A 81 -37.80 15.45 -20.13
N TYR A 82 -36.55 15.25 -20.55
CA TYR A 82 -36.10 15.52 -21.91
C TYR A 82 -36.26 14.32 -22.87
N GLY A 83 -36.69 13.16 -22.36
CA GLY A 83 -36.98 11.97 -23.17
C GLY A 83 -35.77 11.33 -23.84
N VAL A 84 -34.57 11.53 -23.27
CA VAL A 84 -33.31 10.91 -23.70
C VAL A 84 -33.08 9.62 -22.92
#